data_AF-A0A174VBI5-F1
#
_entry.id   AF-A0A174VBI5-F1
#
_cell.length_a   1.000
_cell.length_b   1.000
_cell.length_c   1.000
_cell.angle_alpha   90.00
_cell.angle_beta   90.00
_cell.angle_gamma   90.00
#
_symmetry.space_group_name_H-M   'P 1'
#
loop_
_entity.id
_entity.type
_entity.pdbx_description
1 polymer ?
#
loop_
_entity_poly.entity_id
_entity_poly.type
_entity_poly.pdbx_seq_one_letter_code
_entity_poly.pdbx_strand_id
1 'polypeptide(L)'
;MSLCFYGEATFFIFVTKFENMEYQIIPINTIKRIESWLNSEVGFSRSMFHNELDYISDVYLLGNKFPIEIQDLYLSIKKEEQEIPYPNCGTDEDKYEFSMTVGQNLVLESGNFKAEYIETLWNTYNKNEDEAYEQQDQDVFYAILLIISIYYKYTQTNGYFDFEDYIADPTQLKYSYSVRPDMLRLYKMFHEKKKTKSNIVTIEYNKQKIELTNDDSWFLNMITPYLDKYLGVSTLEEAETELDKDYPSIGKRGRKRENAILDTITLSIYNLLRHSSFAAKGKGLTDNEGNFILELLKYLKLIDEDSPKNDILNLRATIRNLQKYEVRPNWWKIPMCKMSPNNPVEHLKSYW
;
A
#
# COMPACT_ATOMS: atom_id res chain seq x y z
N MET A 1 18.96 31.54 5.75
CA MET A 1 19.86 30.64 4.99
C MET A 1 19.25 29.26 5.08
N SER A 2 18.71 28.60 4.06
CA SER A 2 18.76 28.76 2.61
C SER A 2 17.33 28.53 2.06
N LEU A 3 16.81 29.47 1.26
CA LEU A 3 15.56 29.31 0.53
C LEU A 3 15.92 28.68 -0.82
N CYS A 4 15.64 27.40 -1.00
CA CYS A 4 15.78 26.74 -2.29
C CYS A 4 14.57 27.09 -3.15
N PHE A 5 14.78 28.00 -4.11
CA PHE A 5 13.84 28.27 -5.19
C PHE A 5 13.81 27.06 -6.14
N TYR A 6 12.73 26.28 -6.12
CA TYR A 6 12.43 25.19 -7.06
C TYR A 6 11.09 25.44 -7.79
N GLY A 7 10.77 26.71 -8.09
CA GLY A 7 9.45 27.10 -8.59
C GLY A 7 9.27 27.09 -10.11
N GLU A 8 10.32 27.39 -10.88
CA GLU A 8 10.14 27.65 -12.34
C GLU A 8 10.97 26.72 -13.24
N ALA A 9 12.12 26.22 -12.77
CA ALA A 9 12.94 25.29 -13.56
C ALA A 9 12.34 23.89 -13.61
N THR A 10 11.63 23.46 -12.56
CA THR A 10 11.12 22.10 -12.40
C THR A 10 9.97 21.79 -13.37
N PHE A 11 9.07 22.74 -13.63
CA PHE A 11 7.96 22.52 -14.57
C PHE A 11 8.42 22.49 -16.04
N PHE A 12 9.34 23.39 -16.44
CA PHE A 12 9.88 23.38 -17.81
C PHE A 12 10.89 22.26 -18.08
N ILE A 13 11.60 21.77 -17.05
CA ILE A 13 12.47 20.59 -17.17
C ILE A 13 11.64 19.29 -17.24
N PHE A 14 10.44 19.24 -16.64
CA PHE A 14 9.55 18.09 -16.74
C PHE A 14 9.01 17.88 -18.18
N VAL A 15 8.74 18.95 -18.92
CA VAL A 15 8.18 18.86 -20.28
C VAL A 15 9.22 18.40 -21.32
N THR A 16 10.52 18.41 -21.02
CA THR A 16 11.57 18.15 -22.02
C THR A 16 12.34 16.85 -21.84
N LYS A 17 11.92 15.94 -20.94
CA LYS A 17 12.65 14.67 -20.73
C LYS A 17 11.87 13.36 -20.58
N PHE A 18 10.55 13.34 -20.81
CA PHE A 18 9.81 12.08 -20.89
C PHE A 18 8.85 12.07 -22.07
N GLU A 19 9.29 11.52 -23.20
CA GLU A 19 8.35 10.93 -24.14
C GLU A 19 7.68 9.75 -23.42
N ASN A 20 6.35 9.85 -23.19
CA ASN A 20 5.42 8.82 -22.66
C ASN A 20 5.08 8.81 -21.14
N MET A 21 4.90 9.96 -20.48
CA MET A 21 4.27 10.01 -19.14
C MET A 21 2.80 10.43 -19.25
N GLU A 22 1.88 9.54 -18.85
CA GLU A 22 0.43 9.76 -18.88
C GLU A 22 -0.09 10.22 -17.51
N TYR A 23 -0.99 11.20 -17.53
CA TYR A 23 -1.66 11.74 -16.35
C TYR A 23 -3.15 11.41 -16.38
N GLN A 24 -3.68 10.95 -15.24
CA GLN A 24 -5.10 10.79 -15.00
C GLN A 24 -5.63 12.02 -14.29
N ILE A 25 -6.62 12.68 -14.89
CA ILE A 25 -7.30 13.83 -14.29
C ILE A 25 -8.60 13.31 -13.69
N ILE A 26 -8.64 13.22 -12.36
CA ILE A 26 -9.79 12.67 -11.63
C ILE A 26 -10.53 13.81 -10.92
N PRO A 27 -11.80 14.08 -11.24
CA PRO A 27 -12.56 15.13 -10.55
C PRO A 27 -12.68 14.84 -9.05
N ILE A 28 -12.37 15.83 -8.21
CA ILE A 28 -12.46 15.68 -6.75
C ILE A 28 -13.89 15.37 -6.30
N ASN A 29 -14.88 15.98 -6.95
CA ASN A 29 -16.28 15.68 -6.67
C ASN A 29 -16.64 14.22 -6.93
N THR A 30 -16.01 13.57 -7.91
CA THR A 30 -16.15 12.14 -8.12
C THR A 30 -15.52 11.36 -6.98
N ILE A 31 -14.26 11.67 -6.62
CA ILE A 31 -13.56 11.01 -5.50
C ILE A 31 -14.41 11.07 -4.23
N LYS A 32 -14.99 12.23 -3.89
CA LYS A 32 -15.88 12.40 -2.73
C LYS A 32 -17.11 11.48 -2.77
N ARG A 33 -17.74 11.30 -3.94
CA ARG A 33 -18.90 10.38 -4.07
C ARG A 33 -18.51 8.93 -3.82
N ILE A 34 -17.35 8.51 -4.34
CA ILE A 34 -16.90 7.12 -4.28
C ILE A 34 -15.98 6.81 -3.10
N GLU A 35 -15.64 7.79 -2.26
CA GLU A 35 -14.62 7.65 -1.21
C GLU A 35 -14.93 6.48 -0.25
N SER A 36 -16.21 6.27 0.07
CA SER A 36 -16.63 5.14 0.90
C SER A 36 -16.32 3.79 0.25
N TRP A 37 -16.47 3.66 -1.07
CA TRP A 37 -16.11 2.46 -1.83
C TRP A 37 -14.60 2.32 -1.94
N LEU A 38 -13.88 3.40 -2.24
CA LEU A 38 -12.42 3.40 -2.29
C LEU A 38 -11.80 2.94 -0.96
N ASN A 39 -12.29 3.44 0.17
CA ASN A 39 -11.77 3.06 1.49
C ASN A 39 -12.04 1.58 1.82
N SER A 40 -13.27 1.12 1.57
CA SER A 40 -13.70 -0.23 2.00
C SER A 40 -13.31 -1.35 1.02
N GLU A 41 -13.27 -1.05 -0.28
CA GLU A 41 -13.10 -2.04 -1.36
C GLU A 41 -11.78 -1.90 -2.10
N VAL A 42 -11.10 -0.76 -1.97
CA VAL A 42 -9.79 -0.51 -2.58
C VAL A 42 -8.69 -0.42 -1.54
N GLY A 43 -9.02 -0.19 -0.26
CA GLY A 43 -8.00 0.08 0.76
C GLY A 43 -7.29 1.40 0.52
N PHE A 44 -7.97 2.35 -0.14
CA PHE A 44 -7.48 3.69 -0.41
C PHE A 44 -7.31 4.48 0.89
N SER A 45 -6.33 5.38 0.89
CA SER A 45 -6.18 6.46 1.87
C SER A 45 -5.68 7.68 1.12
N ARG A 46 -6.19 8.87 1.48
CA ARG A 46 -5.76 10.15 0.89
C ARG A 46 -4.24 10.35 0.99
N SER A 47 -3.63 9.86 2.07
CA SER A 47 -2.17 9.90 2.27
C SER A 47 -1.39 9.22 1.14
N MET A 48 -1.96 8.24 0.41
CA MET A 48 -1.30 7.65 -0.76
C MET A 48 -0.95 8.70 -1.85
N PHE A 49 -1.68 9.82 -1.86
CA PHE A 49 -1.46 10.96 -2.74
C PHE A 49 -1.16 12.25 -1.97
N HIS A 50 -0.39 12.14 -0.89
CA HIS A 50 0.00 13.27 -0.03
C HIS A 50 0.55 14.46 -0.83
N ASN A 51 1.57 14.22 -1.67
CA ASN A 51 2.20 15.26 -2.48
C ASN A 51 1.24 15.90 -3.49
N GLU A 52 0.37 15.11 -4.12
CA GLU A 52 -0.59 15.61 -5.12
C GLU A 52 -1.70 16.43 -4.46
N LEU A 53 -2.11 16.08 -3.25
CA LEU A 53 -3.04 16.88 -2.43
C LEU A 53 -2.36 18.15 -1.90
N ASP A 54 -1.12 18.09 -1.45
CA ASP A 54 -0.35 19.26 -1.02
C ASP A 54 -0.14 20.24 -2.17
N TYR A 55 0.07 19.73 -3.40
CA TYR A 55 0.18 20.58 -4.58
C TYR A 55 -1.11 21.40 -4.85
N ILE A 56 -2.30 20.83 -4.64
CA ILE A 56 -3.56 21.59 -4.71
C ILE A 56 -3.56 22.73 -3.68
N SER A 57 -3.10 22.44 -2.46
CA SER A 57 -2.97 23.46 -1.41
C SER A 57 -1.99 24.57 -1.79
N ASP A 58 -0.85 24.22 -2.39
CA ASP A 58 0.13 25.19 -2.88
C ASP A 58 -0.45 26.08 -3.98
N VAL A 59 -1.15 25.50 -4.96
CA VAL A 59 -1.82 26.26 -6.03
C VAL A 59 -2.86 27.22 -5.44
N TYR A 60 -3.61 26.82 -4.43
CA TYR A 60 -4.57 27.70 -3.74
C TYR A 60 -3.87 28.83 -2.95
N LEU A 61 -2.88 28.49 -2.13
CA LEU A 61 -2.21 29.43 -1.23
C LEU A 61 -1.36 30.46 -1.97
N LEU A 62 -0.78 30.04 -3.08
CA LEU A 62 0.15 30.82 -3.89
C LEU A 62 -0.43 31.17 -5.27
N GLY A 63 -1.76 31.20 -5.42
CA GLY A 63 -2.45 31.32 -6.72
C GLY A 63 -1.84 32.34 -7.68
N ASN A 64 -1.48 33.53 -7.20
CA ASN A 64 -0.83 34.57 -8.01
C ASN A 64 0.53 34.21 -8.63
N LYS A 65 1.16 33.11 -8.22
CA LYS A 65 2.41 32.57 -8.78
C LYS A 65 2.18 31.50 -9.84
N PHE A 66 0.95 31.00 -9.99
CA PHE A 66 0.61 29.97 -10.96
C PHE A 66 -0.15 30.55 -12.16
N PRO A 67 0.09 30.06 -13.38
CA PRO A 67 -0.73 30.40 -14.54
C PRO A 67 -2.22 30.13 -14.30
N ILE A 68 -3.09 30.90 -14.96
CA ILE A 68 -4.55 30.77 -14.81
C ILE A 68 -5.01 29.37 -15.20
N GLU A 69 -4.40 28.78 -16.23
CA GLU A 69 -4.72 27.44 -16.72
C GLU A 69 -4.44 26.35 -15.66
N ILE A 70 -3.40 26.53 -14.85
CA ILE A 70 -3.08 25.63 -13.73
C ILE A 70 -4.09 25.83 -12.60
N GLN A 71 -4.44 27.07 -12.29
CA GLN A 71 -5.46 27.34 -11.29
C GLN A 71 -6.81 26.73 -11.70
N ASP A 72 -7.23 26.89 -12.95
CA ASP A 72 -8.48 26.33 -13.49
C ASP A 72 -8.47 24.79 -13.55
N LEU A 73 -7.29 24.18 -13.74
CA LEU A 73 -7.16 22.72 -13.70
C LEU A 73 -7.32 22.17 -12.28
N TYR A 74 -6.72 22.82 -11.29
CA TYR A 74 -6.62 22.27 -9.94
C TYR A 74 -7.65 22.81 -8.95
N LEU A 75 -8.21 24.01 -9.13
CA LEU A 75 -9.03 24.68 -8.13
C LEU A 75 -10.48 24.87 -8.61
N SER A 76 -11.42 24.46 -7.77
CA SER A 76 -12.84 24.77 -7.96
C SER A 76 -13.23 26.08 -7.27
N ILE A 77 -12.40 26.53 -6.33
CA ILE A 77 -12.53 27.79 -5.60
C ILE A 77 -11.17 28.47 -5.59
N LYS A 78 -11.07 29.67 -6.17
CA LYS A 78 -9.83 30.46 -6.08
C LYS A 78 -9.83 31.32 -4.82
N LYS A 79 -8.64 31.56 -4.26
CA LYS A 79 -8.50 32.34 -3.03
C LYS A 79 -9.03 33.77 -3.17
N GLU A 80 -8.90 34.35 -4.35
CA GLU A 80 -9.40 35.68 -4.69
C GLU A 80 -10.94 35.74 -4.74
N GLU A 81 -11.59 34.62 -5.03
CA GLU A 81 -13.05 34.50 -5.09
C GLU A 81 -13.63 34.22 -3.69
N GLN A 82 -12.99 33.32 -2.94
CA GLN A 82 -13.38 32.97 -1.59
C GLN A 82 -12.17 32.50 -0.77
N GLU A 83 -11.91 33.18 0.34
CA GLU A 83 -10.85 32.82 1.28
C GLU A 83 -11.32 31.71 2.24
N ILE A 84 -10.75 30.52 2.06
CA ILE A 84 -10.89 29.35 2.92
C ILE A 84 -9.64 29.28 3.80
N PRO A 85 -9.76 29.29 5.13
CA PRO A 85 -8.61 29.20 6.02
C PRO A 85 -7.87 27.87 5.87
N TYR A 86 -6.56 27.94 5.65
CA TYR A 86 -5.70 26.76 5.62
C TYR A 86 -5.39 26.24 7.05
N PRO A 87 -5.49 24.93 7.31
CA PRO A 87 -5.29 24.35 8.65
C PRO A 87 -3.81 24.24 9.02
N ASN A 88 -3.13 25.38 9.22
CA ASN A 88 -1.70 25.45 9.55
C ASN A 88 -1.28 24.60 10.78
N CYS A 89 -2.18 24.44 11.75
CA CYS A 89 -1.97 23.65 12.96
C CYS A 89 -2.80 22.35 12.97
N GLY A 90 -3.39 21.98 11.84
CA GLY A 90 -4.21 20.77 11.70
C GLY A 90 -3.38 19.51 11.48
N THR A 91 -4.05 18.38 11.57
CA THR A 91 -3.54 17.07 11.17
C THR A 91 -3.36 17.00 9.65
N ASP A 92 -2.68 15.97 9.15
CA ASP A 92 -2.58 15.78 7.69
C ASP A 92 -3.94 15.50 7.06
N GLU A 93 -4.86 14.84 7.77
CA GLU A 93 -6.25 14.68 7.30
C GLU A 93 -6.99 16.03 7.20
N ASP A 94 -6.75 16.97 8.11
CA ASP A 94 -7.33 18.31 8.00
C ASP A 94 -6.82 19.03 6.74
N LYS A 95 -5.54 18.85 6.40
CA LYS A 95 -4.94 19.41 5.17
C LYS A 95 -5.49 18.72 3.92
N TYR A 96 -5.65 17.40 3.94
CA TYR A 96 -6.27 16.67 2.83
C TYR A 96 -7.72 17.11 2.63
N GLU A 97 -8.49 17.27 3.70
CA GLU A 97 -9.86 17.78 3.62
C GLU A 97 -9.90 19.20 3.06
N PHE A 98 -8.93 20.04 3.42
CA PHE A 98 -8.76 21.36 2.80
C PHE A 98 -8.53 21.24 1.29
N SER A 99 -7.56 20.43 0.83
CA SER A 99 -7.29 20.23 -0.60
C SER A 99 -8.51 19.68 -1.35
N MET A 100 -9.23 18.75 -0.73
CA MET A 100 -10.48 18.21 -1.26
C MET A 100 -11.59 19.27 -1.30
N THR A 101 -11.57 20.28 -0.43
CA THR A 101 -12.56 21.37 -0.39
C THR A 101 -12.34 22.37 -1.52
N VAL A 102 -11.11 22.83 -1.72
CA VAL A 102 -10.79 23.88 -2.70
C VAL A 102 -10.49 23.33 -4.09
N GLY A 103 -10.12 22.06 -4.20
CA GLY A 103 -9.69 21.48 -5.46
C GLY A 103 -10.82 21.13 -6.43
N GLN A 104 -10.50 21.11 -7.71
CA GLN A 104 -11.37 20.69 -8.82
C GLN A 104 -10.99 19.28 -9.30
N ASN A 105 -9.72 19.07 -9.58
CA ASN A 105 -9.19 17.79 -10.06
C ASN A 105 -7.97 17.36 -9.24
N LEU A 106 -7.85 16.05 -9.05
CA LEU A 106 -6.63 15.39 -8.64
C LEU A 106 -5.92 14.88 -9.91
N VAL A 107 -4.73 15.41 -10.18
CA VAL A 107 -3.93 15.06 -11.36
C VAL A 107 -2.86 14.06 -10.93
N LEU A 108 -2.92 12.84 -11.47
CA LEU A 108 -2.14 11.70 -11.00
C LEU A 108 -1.29 11.11 -12.11
N GLU A 109 -0.05 10.75 -11.81
CA GLU A 109 0.76 9.99 -12.74
C GLU A 109 0.28 8.54 -12.87
N SER A 110 0.28 8.03 -14.10
CA SER A 110 -0.11 6.65 -14.43
C SER A 110 0.91 5.94 -15.34
N GLY A 111 2.11 6.47 -15.45
CA GLY A 111 3.18 5.90 -16.28
C GLY A 111 2.77 5.84 -17.75
N ASN A 112 2.74 4.63 -18.31
CA ASN A 112 2.36 4.39 -19.70
C ASN A 112 0.92 3.87 -19.86
N PHE A 113 0.10 3.91 -18.80
CA PHE A 113 -1.26 3.39 -18.80
C PHE A 113 -2.28 4.44 -19.25
N LYS A 114 -2.61 4.41 -20.55
CA LYS A 114 -3.53 5.34 -21.20
C LYS A 114 -4.99 5.16 -20.78
N ALA A 115 -5.66 6.27 -20.47
CA ALA A 115 -7.09 6.31 -20.13
C ALA A 115 -7.96 5.79 -21.29
N GLU A 116 -7.63 6.17 -22.53
CA GLU A 116 -8.41 5.81 -23.72
C GLU A 116 -8.42 4.29 -23.98
N TYR A 117 -7.32 3.61 -23.64
CA TYR A 117 -7.27 2.15 -23.76
C TYR A 117 -8.15 1.48 -22.71
N ILE A 118 -8.16 1.99 -21.47
CA ILE A 118 -8.99 1.47 -20.39
C ILE A 118 -10.47 1.73 -20.68
N GLU A 119 -10.80 2.89 -21.23
CA GLU A 119 -12.14 3.22 -21.75
C GLU A 119 -12.55 2.27 -22.88
N THR A 120 -11.63 1.95 -23.80
CA THR A 120 -11.87 0.98 -24.86
C THR A 120 -12.19 -0.40 -24.29
N LEU A 121 -11.43 -0.87 -23.27
CA LEU A 121 -11.73 -2.11 -22.57
C LEU A 121 -13.09 -2.05 -21.87
N TRP A 122 -13.40 -0.95 -21.19
CA TRP A 122 -14.68 -0.73 -20.52
C TRP A 122 -15.84 -0.86 -21.50
N ASN A 123 -15.83 -0.12 -22.60
CA ASN A 123 -16.88 -0.14 -23.62
C ASN A 123 -16.94 -1.47 -24.41
N THR A 124 -15.82 -2.20 -24.46
CA THR A 124 -15.77 -3.53 -25.08
C THR A 124 -16.55 -4.56 -24.27
N TYR A 125 -16.49 -4.51 -22.94
CA TYR A 125 -17.05 -5.55 -22.08
C TYR A 125 -18.31 -5.12 -21.31
N ASN A 126 -18.45 -3.83 -21.00
CA ASN A 126 -19.72 -3.28 -20.52
C ASN A 126 -20.68 -3.15 -21.70
N LYS A 127 -21.67 -4.04 -21.77
CA LYS A 127 -22.71 -4.04 -22.80
C LYS A 127 -24.05 -3.56 -22.28
N ASN A 128 -24.08 -3.07 -21.04
CA ASN A 128 -25.29 -2.59 -20.43
C ASN A 128 -25.45 -1.09 -20.72
N GLU A 129 -26.51 -0.74 -21.43
CA GLU A 129 -26.86 0.64 -21.79
C GLU A 129 -27.95 1.21 -20.86
N ASP A 130 -28.07 0.67 -19.65
CA ASP A 130 -29.03 1.17 -18.65
C ASP A 130 -28.62 2.56 -18.17
N GLU A 131 -29.28 3.58 -18.72
CA GLU A 131 -29.10 5.01 -18.36
C GLU A 131 -29.20 5.25 -16.85
N ALA A 132 -29.90 4.40 -16.09
CA ALA A 132 -29.99 4.51 -14.64
C ALA A 132 -28.62 4.37 -13.92
N TYR A 133 -27.63 3.81 -14.61
CA TYR A 133 -26.29 3.57 -14.08
C TYR A 133 -25.24 4.56 -14.60
N GLU A 134 -25.58 5.51 -15.48
CA GLU A 134 -24.60 6.37 -16.15
C GLU A 134 -23.61 7.03 -15.17
N GLN A 135 -24.12 7.62 -14.07
CA GLN A 135 -23.28 8.22 -13.04
C GLN A 135 -22.46 7.20 -12.26
N GLN A 136 -23.04 6.03 -11.94
CA GLN A 136 -22.34 4.98 -11.18
C GLN A 136 -21.24 4.33 -12.01
N ASP A 137 -21.48 4.14 -13.31
CA ASP A 137 -20.50 3.63 -14.26
C ASP A 137 -19.33 4.59 -14.41
N GLN A 138 -19.62 5.88 -14.55
CA GLN A 138 -18.59 6.91 -14.59
C GLN A 138 -17.78 6.94 -13.28
N ASP A 139 -18.46 6.86 -12.13
CA ASP A 139 -17.85 6.84 -10.80
C ASP A 139 -16.92 5.62 -10.62
N VAL A 140 -17.37 4.43 -11.04
CA VAL A 140 -16.58 3.20 -11.01
C VAL A 140 -15.42 3.24 -12.00
N PHE A 141 -15.61 3.83 -13.18
CA PHE A 141 -14.54 4.01 -14.16
C PHE A 141 -13.42 4.91 -13.59
N TYR A 142 -13.76 6.05 -12.98
CA TYR A 142 -12.77 6.90 -12.30
C TYR A 142 -12.10 6.19 -11.12
N ALA A 143 -12.82 5.35 -10.38
CA ALA A 143 -12.25 4.51 -9.32
C ALA A 143 -11.16 3.57 -9.88
N ILE A 144 -11.37 3.00 -11.07
CA ILE A 144 -10.39 2.15 -11.75
C ILE A 144 -9.17 2.97 -12.20
N LEU A 145 -9.35 4.16 -12.76
CA LEU A 145 -8.22 5.05 -13.10
C LEU A 145 -7.40 5.43 -11.86
N LEU A 146 -8.08 5.62 -10.72
CA LEU A 146 -7.43 5.88 -9.44
C LEU A 146 -6.62 4.67 -8.96
N ILE A 147 -7.16 3.44 -9.06
CA ILE A 147 -6.42 2.19 -8.75
C ILE A 147 -5.14 2.08 -9.58
N ILE A 148 -5.20 2.44 -10.87
CA ILE A 148 -4.05 2.37 -11.78
C ILE A 148 -2.99 3.39 -11.37
N SER A 149 -3.41 4.58 -10.98
CA SER A 149 -2.52 5.62 -10.45
C SER A 149 -1.89 5.20 -9.11
N ILE A 150 -2.67 4.59 -8.19
CA ILE A 150 -2.14 4.00 -6.95
C ILE A 150 -1.11 2.92 -7.28
N TYR A 151 -1.42 2.03 -8.23
CA TYR A 151 -0.50 0.95 -8.62
C TYR A 151 0.80 1.49 -9.21
N TYR A 152 0.71 2.47 -10.11
CA TYR A 152 1.89 3.12 -10.66
C TYR A 152 2.75 3.72 -9.54
N LYS A 153 2.15 4.55 -8.66
CA LYS A 153 2.86 5.15 -7.53
C LYS A 153 3.42 4.10 -6.57
N TYR A 154 2.70 3.01 -6.32
CA TYR A 154 3.16 1.86 -5.54
C TYR A 154 4.44 1.27 -6.14
N THR A 155 4.52 1.14 -7.48
CA THR A 155 5.74 0.62 -8.13
C THR A 155 6.92 1.57 -8.03
N GLN A 156 6.68 2.89 -8.12
CA GLN A 156 7.72 3.91 -8.02
C GLN A 156 8.27 4.06 -6.60
N THR A 157 7.39 3.96 -5.60
CA THR A 157 7.71 4.21 -4.19
C THR A 157 7.83 2.93 -3.37
N ASN A 158 7.88 1.77 -4.03
CA ASN A 158 7.87 0.45 -3.39
C ASN A 158 6.78 0.30 -2.31
N GLY A 159 5.60 0.91 -2.52
CA GLY A 159 4.46 0.87 -1.60
C GLY A 159 4.59 1.71 -0.33
N TYR A 160 5.53 2.66 -0.29
CA TYR A 160 5.66 3.66 0.76
C TYR A 160 4.91 4.96 0.46
N PHE A 161 4.50 5.20 -0.79
CA PHE A 161 3.72 6.38 -1.20
C PHE A 161 4.35 7.70 -0.74
N ASP A 162 5.64 7.89 -1.02
CA ASP A 162 6.46 9.05 -0.65
C ASP A 162 6.81 9.16 0.84
N PHE A 163 6.38 8.21 1.68
CA PHE A 163 6.74 8.15 3.10
C PHE A 163 7.98 7.30 3.40
N GLU A 164 8.81 6.96 2.40
CA GLU A 164 9.97 6.08 2.63
C GLU A 164 10.93 6.66 3.68
N ASP A 165 11.17 7.98 3.63
CA ASP A 165 12.01 8.71 4.60
C ASP A 165 11.38 8.81 6.00
N TYR A 166 10.07 8.60 6.13
CA TYR A 166 9.31 8.71 7.38
C TYR A 166 9.17 7.35 8.09
N ILE A 167 9.40 6.23 7.40
CA ILE A 167 8.84 4.95 7.83
C ILE A 167 9.77 4.07 8.68
N ALA A 168 11.09 4.30 8.75
CA ALA A 168 11.90 3.71 9.84
C ALA A 168 13.35 4.20 9.87
N ASP A 169 13.91 4.26 11.08
CA ASP A 169 15.35 4.17 11.27
C ASP A 169 15.87 2.87 10.62
N PRO A 170 16.86 2.91 9.70
CA PRO A 170 17.45 1.72 9.10
C PRO A 170 17.88 0.65 10.11
N THR A 171 18.25 1.06 11.33
CA THR A 171 18.59 0.15 12.43
C THR A 171 17.38 -0.59 12.97
N GLN A 172 16.19 0.04 13.00
CA GLN A 172 14.94 -0.58 13.41
C GLN A 172 14.47 -1.64 12.40
N LEU A 173 14.59 -1.36 11.09
CA LEU A 173 14.30 -2.35 10.05
C LEU A 173 15.18 -3.59 10.18
N LYS A 174 16.49 -3.36 10.36
CA LYS A 174 17.44 -4.45 10.57
C LYS A 174 17.10 -5.25 11.82
N TYR A 175 16.70 -4.57 12.91
CA TYR A 175 16.24 -5.24 14.11
C TYR A 175 15.01 -6.11 13.84
N SER A 176 13.93 -5.53 13.32
CA SER A 176 12.66 -6.24 13.13
C SER A 176 12.78 -7.42 12.16
N TYR A 177 13.49 -7.28 11.04
CA TYR A 177 13.52 -8.33 10.02
C TYR A 177 14.68 -9.32 10.12
N SER A 178 15.80 -8.94 10.73
CA SER A 178 16.98 -9.82 10.83
C SER A 178 17.21 -10.30 12.25
N VAL A 179 17.22 -9.39 13.22
CA VAL A 179 17.66 -9.71 14.60
C VAL A 179 16.54 -10.34 15.43
N ARG A 180 15.34 -9.75 15.41
CA ARG A 180 14.18 -10.21 16.18
C ARG A 180 13.75 -11.64 15.86
N PRO A 181 13.64 -12.09 14.61
CA PRO A 181 13.31 -13.49 14.33
C PRO A 181 14.39 -14.47 14.84
N ASP A 182 15.67 -14.08 14.85
CA ASP A 182 16.74 -14.91 15.42
C ASP A 182 16.64 -14.99 16.95
N MET A 183 16.36 -13.86 17.59
CA MET A 183 16.11 -13.79 19.04
C MET A 183 14.88 -14.62 19.45
N LEU A 184 13.79 -14.57 18.68
CA LEU A 184 12.59 -15.38 18.92
C LEU A 184 12.88 -16.88 18.78
N ARG A 185 13.67 -17.29 17.78
CA ARG A 185 14.10 -18.69 17.64
C ARG A 185 14.96 -19.15 18.80
N LEU A 186 15.86 -18.29 19.27
CA LEU A 186 16.70 -18.56 20.44
C LEU A 186 15.85 -18.69 21.71
N TYR A 187 14.91 -17.77 21.93
CA TYR A 187 13.95 -17.80 23.04
C TYR A 187 13.12 -19.08 23.02
N LYS A 188 12.56 -19.44 21.86
CA LYS A 188 11.82 -20.69 21.65
C LYS A 188 12.66 -21.90 22.05
N MET A 189 13.89 -21.99 21.55
CA MET A 189 14.81 -23.10 21.86
C MET A 189 15.05 -23.24 23.38
N PHE A 190 15.20 -22.13 24.11
CA PHE A 190 15.43 -22.15 25.54
C PHE A 190 14.19 -22.49 26.39
N HIS A 191 12.99 -22.18 25.89
CA HIS A 191 11.73 -22.41 26.61
C HIS A 191 11.02 -23.70 26.20
N GLU A 192 11.48 -24.38 25.14
CA GLU A 192 11.06 -25.74 24.79
C GLU A 192 11.45 -26.71 25.92
N LYS A 193 10.45 -27.30 26.60
CA LYS A 193 10.66 -28.31 27.65
C LYS A 193 11.20 -29.62 27.06
N LYS A 194 12.48 -29.69 26.74
CA LYS A 194 13.20 -30.93 26.39
C LYS A 194 14.07 -31.36 27.57
N LYS A 195 14.00 -32.65 27.94
CA LYS A 195 14.94 -33.26 28.89
C LYS A 195 16.28 -33.45 28.18
N THR A 196 17.18 -32.48 28.24
CA THR A 196 18.56 -32.63 27.79
C THR A 196 19.43 -33.16 28.93
N LYS A 197 20.25 -34.18 28.62
CA LYS A 197 21.22 -34.79 29.55
C LYS A 197 22.57 -34.05 29.61
N SER A 198 22.78 -33.08 28.72
CA SER A 198 24.04 -32.35 28.57
C SER A 198 23.78 -30.85 28.77
N ASN A 199 24.65 -30.20 29.54
CA ASN A 199 24.67 -28.75 29.72
C ASN A 199 25.56 -28.06 28.67
N ILE A 200 26.24 -28.81 27.80
CA ILE A 200 27.19 -28.22 26.85
C ILE A 200 26.46 -27.34 25.83
N VAL A 201 26.90 -26.08 25.72
CA VAL A 201 26.48 -25.15 24.65
C VAL A 201 27.57 -25.08 23.60
N THR A 202 27.23 -25.34 22.34
CA THR A 202 28.13 -25.17 21.20
C THR A 202 27.87 -23.84 20.52
N ILE A 203 28.92 -23.06 20.29
CA ILE A 203 28.86 -21.84 19.48
C ILE A 203 29.81 -22.00 18.30
N GLU A 204 29.29 -21.79 17.09
CA GLU A 204 30.08 -21.76 15.86
C GLU A 204 30.04 -20.36 15.24
N TYR A 205 31.22 -19.82 14.92
CA TYR A 205 31.37 -18.52 14.28
C TYR A 205 32.64 -18.49 13.43
N ASN A 206 32.57 -17.93 12.21
CA ASN A 206 33.70 -17.86 11.28
C ASN A 206 34.45 -19.19 11.06
N LYS A 207 33.71 -20.31 10.97
CA LYS A 207 34.25 -21.68 10.85
C LYS A 207 35.09 -22.13 12.05
N GLN A 208 35.03 -21.42 13.18
CA GLN A 208 35.59 -21.82 14.46
C GLN A 208 34.46 -22.27 15.39
N LYS A 209 34.73 -23.26 16.23
CA LYS A 209 33.76 -23.86 17.14
C LYS A 209 34.32 -23.83 18.57
N ILE A 210 33.49 -23.43 19.53
CA ILE A 210 33.78 -23.52 20.96
C ILE A 210 32.64 -24.27 21.67
N GLU A 211 33.00 -24.98 22.73
CA GLU A 211 32.06 -25.68 23.61
C GLU A 211 32.15 -25.08 25.01
N LEU A 212 31.01 -24.65 25.55
CA LEU A 212 30.88 -24.10 26.89
C LEU A 212 30.22 -25.17 27.77
N THR A 213 30.76 -25.43 28.96
CA THR A 213 30.17 -26.39 29.92
C THR A 213 28.82 -25.90 30.47
N ASN A 214 28.60 -24.58 30.48
CA ASN A 214 27.39 -23.91 30.96
C ASN A 214 26.96 -24.37 32.36
N ASP A 215 27.93 -24.51 33.27
CA ASP A 215 27.70 -24.89 34.66
C ASP A 215 26.73 -23.89 35.33
N ASP A 216 25.85 -24.40 36.19
CA ASP A 216 24.75 -23.64 36.81
C ASP A 216 23.84 -22.88 35.82
N SER A 217 23.85 -23.27 34.54
CA SER A 217 23.13 -22.58 33.46
C SER A 217 23.52 -21.10 33.32
N TRP A 218 24.76 -20.71 33.65
CA TRP A 218 25.18 -19.31 33.67
C TRP A 218 24.90 -18.58 32.34
N PHE A 219 25.08 -19.25 31.19
CA PHE A 219 24.84 -18.65 29.87
C PHE A 219 23.36 -18.37 29.66
N LEU A 220 22.49 -19.32 30.04
CA LEU A 220 21.05 -19.17 29.96
C LEU A 220 20.56 -18.04 30.89
N ASN A 221 21.05 -18.03 32.13
CA ASN A 221 20.70 -17.01 33.12
C ASN A 221 21.10 -15.59 32.68
N MET A 222 22.17 -15.47 31.89
CA MET A 222 22.63 -14.18 31.36
C MET A 222 21.85 -13.74 30.12
N ILE A 223 21.47 -14.66 29.24
CA ILE A 223 20.82 -14.31 27.96
C ILE A 223 19.30 -14.19 28.07
N THR A 224 18.64 -14.90 28.99
CA THR A 224 17.19 -14.84 29.17
C THR A 224 16.70 -13.43 29.51
N PRO A 225 17.27 -12.69 30.49
CA PRO A 225 16.84 -11.32 30.78
C PRO A 225 17.03 -10.37 29.59
N TYR A 226 18.05 -10.61 28.76
CA TYR A 226 18.25 -9.87 27.52
C TYR A 226 17.13 -10.16 26.52
N LEU A 227 16.81 -11.43 26.27
CA LEU A 227 15.72 -11.81 25.38
C LEU A 227 14.37 -11.25 25.87
N ASP A 228 14.08 -11.33 27.17
CA ASP A 228 12.85 -10.79 27.77
C ASP A 228 12.75 -9.26 27.57
N LYS A 229 13.87 -8.55 27.77
CA LYS A 229 13.94 -7.10 27.58
C LYS A 229 13.73 -6.67 26.14
N TYR A 230 14.20 -7.43 25.14
CA TYR A 230 14.17 -6.99 23.74
C TYR A 230 13.04 -7.62 22.91
N LEU A 231 12.55 -8.81 23.29
CA LEU A 231 11.42 -9.43 22.63
C LEU A 231 10.09 -8.92 23.17
N GLY A 232 9.98 -8.72 24.49
CA GLY A 232 8.72 -8.40 25.16
C GLY A 232 7.68 -9.52 25.11
N VAL A 233 8.09 -10.73 24.73
CA VAL A 233 7.26 -11.93 24.77
C VAL A 233 7.37 -12.56 26.15
N SER A 234 6.24 -13.00 26.68
CA SER A 234 6.12 -13.54 28.04
C SER A 234 5.98 -15.07 28.07
N THR A 235 5.73 -15.69 26.92
CA THR A 235 5.48 -17.13 26.81
C THR A 235 6.05 -17.74 25.53
N LEU A 236 6.28 -19.06 25.56
CA LEU A 236 6.66 -19.84 24.38
C LEU A 236 5.61 -19.74 23.27
N GLU A 237 4.32 -19.80 23.62
CA GLU A 237 3.20 -19.74 22.67
C GLU A 237 3.15 -18.38 21.93
N GLU A 238 3.41 -17.29 22.65
CA GLU A 238 3.48 -15.94 22.08
C GLU A 238 4.64 -15.83 21.08
N ALA A 239 5.83 -16.35 21.44
CA ALA A 239 6.98 -16.36 20.55
C ALA A 239 6.77 -17.22 19.30
N GLU A 240 6.11 -18.39 19.44
CA GLU A 240 5.74 -19.26 18.33
C GLU A 240 4.71 -18.62 17.40
N THR A 241 3.67 -18.01 17.98
CA THR A 241 2.64 -17.31 17.22
C THR A 241 3.24 -16.16 16.42
N GLU A 242 4.14 -15.37 17.03
CA GLU A 242 4.82 -14.29 16.33
C GLU A 242 5.71 -14.82 15.20
N LEU A 243 6.50 -15.87 15.45
CA LEU A 243 7.33 -16.51 14.41
C LEU A 243 6.49 -17.01 13.22
N ASP A 244 5.34 -17.64 13.48
CA ASP A 244 4.52 -18.22 12.43
C ASP A 244 3.73 -17.16 11.63
N LYS A 245 3.23 -16.13 12.32
CA LYS A 245 2.41 -15.07 11.71
C LYS A 245 3.25 -14.01 11.01
N ASP A 246 4.27 -13.53 11.71
CA ASP A 246 5.01 -12.32 11.33
C ASP A 246 6.33 -12.65 10.62
N TYR A 247 6.92 -13.83 10.87
CA TYR A 247 8.17 -14.29 10.26
C TYR A 247 8.09 -15.70 9.65
N PRO A 248 7.08 -16.00 8.79
CA PRO A 248 6.85 -17.35 8.31
C PRO A 248 8.08 -17.90 7.59
N SER A 249 8.56 -19.06 8.06
CA SER A 249 9.69 -19.74 7.43
C SER A 249 9.45 -19.96 5.93
N ILE A 250 10.41 -19.55 5.10
CA ILE A 250 10.37 -19.49 3.62
C ILE A 250 9.94 -20.83 2.97
N GLY A 251 9.99 -21.95 3.70
CA GLY A 251 9.61 -23.29 3.22
C GLY A 251 8.22 -23.82 3.57
N LYS A 252 7.38 -23.11 4.35
CA LYS A 252 6.07 -23.62 4.82
C LYS A 252 4.82 -22.91 4.31
N ARG A 253 4.90 -22.19 3.18
CA ARG A 253 3.69 -21.83 2.44
C ARG A 253 3.32 -22.93 1.45
N GLY A 254 2.27 -23.69 1.75
CA GLY A 254 1.40 -24.16 0.66
C GLY A 254 1.01 -22.95 -0.20
N ARG A 255 0.98 -23.12 -1.54
CA ARG A 255 0.90 -22.06 -2.58
C ARG A 255 1.33 -20.67 -2.06
N LYS A 256 2.58 -20.27 -2.34
CA LYS A 256 2.98 -18.85 -2.26
C LYS A 256 1.81 -18.02 -2.79
N ARG A 257 1.26 -17.07 -2.00
CA ARG A 257 0.51 -15.96 -2.60
C ARG A 257 1.54 -15.23 -3.43
N GLU A 258 1.68 -15.63 -4.69
CA GLU A 258 2.82 -15.28 -5.53
C GLU A 258 2.87 -13.77 -5.80
N ASN A 259 1.75 -13.05 -5.60
CA ASN A 259 1.72 -11.59 -5.70
C ASN A 259 0.56 -10.98 -4.88
N ALA A 260 0.84 -10.45 -3.68
CA ALA A 260 -0.19 -9.82 -2.83
C ALA A 260 -0.85 -8.58 -3.47
N ILE A 261 -0.12 -7.89 -4.36
CA ILE A 261 -0.65 -6.73 -5.08
C ILE A 261 -1.57 -7.14 -6.22
N LEU A 262 -1.28 -8.25 -6.89
CA LEU A 262 -2.22 -8.85 -7.84
C LEU A 262 -3.55 -9.17 -7.15
N ASP A 263 -3.51 -9.77 -5.95
CA ASP A 263 -4.71 -10.07 -5.17
C ASP A 263 -5.47 -8.78 -4.78
N THR A 264 -4.76 -7.75 -4.29
CA THR A 264 -5.31 -6.42 -3.99
C THR A 264 -6.04 -5.83 -5.19
N ILE A 265 -5.36 -5.70 -6.34
CA ILE A 265 -5.92 -5.08 -7.54
C ILE A 265 -7.10 -5.89 -8.09
N THR A 266 -6.96 -7.21 -8.17
CA THR A 266 -8.01 -8.11 -8.68
C THR A 266 -9.28 -7.99 -7.85
N LEU A 267 -9.15 -8.01 -6.52
CA LEU A 267 -10.29 -7.92 -5.61
C LEU A 267 -10.92 -6.53 -5.64
N SER A 268 -10.11 -5.48 -5.69
CA SER A 268 -10.60 -4.10 -5.75
C SER A 268 -11.41 -3.81 -7.00
N ILE A 269 -10.91 -4.20 -8.18
CA ILE A 269 -11.67 -4.03 -9.42
C ILE A 269 -12.96 -4.85 -9.36
N TYR A 270 -12.90 -6.11 -8.93
CA TYR A 270 -14.09 -6.95 -8.84
C TYR A 270 -15.19 -6.36 -7.94
N ASN A 271 -14.81 -5.85 -6.77
CA ASN A 271 -15.74 -5.25 -5.81
C ASN A 271 -16.34 -3.96 -6.39
N LEU A 272 -15.52 -3.07 -6.97
CA LEU A 272 -16.00 -1.84 -7.58
C LEU A 272 -17.01 -2.10 -8.72
N LEU A 273 -16.75 -3.12 -9.55
CA LEU A 273 -17.68 -3.49 -10.61
C LEU A 273 -19.08 -3.86 -10.06
N ARG A 274 -19.21 -4.28 -8.78
CA ARG A 274 -20.52 -4.57 -8.17
C ARG A 274 -21.41 -3.34 -8.04
N HIS A 275 -20.86 -2.13 -8.07
CA HIS A 275 -21.61 -0.87 -8.00
C HIS A 275 -22.03 -0.33 -9.36
N SER A 276 -21.55 -0.94 -10.45
CA SER A 276 -21.80 -0.50 -11.83
C SER A 276 -22.82 -1.38 -12.56
N SER A 277 -23.30 -0.90 -13.71
CA SER A 277 -24.15 -1.64 -14.66
C SER A 277 -23.48 -2.91 -15.20
N PHE A 278 -22.15 -2.96 -15.10
CA PHE A 278 -21.29 -4.09 -15.46
C PHE A 278 -21.67 -5.36 -14.69
N ALA A 279 -22.17 -5.21 -13.44
CA ALA A 279 -22.54 -6.31 -12.58
C ALA A 279 -23.99 -6.76 -12.78
N ALA A 280 -24.16 -8.05 -13.11
CA ALA A 280 -25.48 -8.66 -13.07
C ALA A 280 -25.93 -8.89 -11.62
N LYS A 281 -26.97 -8.18 -11.16
CA LYS A 281 -27.54 -8.31 -9.81
C LYS A 281 -27.80 -9.78 -9.43
N GLY A 282 -27.31 -10.17 -8.26
CA GLY A 282 -27.49 -11.52 -7.70
C GLY A 282 -26.67 -12.61 -8.38
N LYS A 283 -25.78 -12.27 -9.33
CA LYS A 283 -24.84 -13.21 -9.95
C LYS A 283 -23.41 -12.94 -9.47
N GLY A 284 -22.62 -14.00 -9.38
CA GLY A 284 -21.16 -13.88 -9.23
C GLY A 284 -20.51 -13.41 -10.53
N LEU A 285 -19.18 -13.40 -10.56
CA LEU A 285 -18.38 -12.90 -11.69
C LEU A 285 -18.87 -13.42 -13.05
N THR A 286 -19.36 -12.53 -13.91
CA THR A 286 -19.79 -12.87 -15.29
C THR A 286 -18.58 -13.01 -16.22
N ASP A 287 -18.77 -13.56 -17.43
CA ASP A 287 -17.66 -13.71 -18.37
C ASP A 287 -17.14 -12.35 -18.86
N ASN A 288 -18.01 -11.36 -19.07
CA ASN A 288 -17.59 -10.01 -19.46
C ASN A 288 -16.79 -9.32 -18.36
N GLU A 289 -17.25 -9.40 -17.10
CA GLU A 289 -16.49 -8.88 -15.95
C GLU A 289 -15.13 -9.57 -15.82
N GLY A 290 -15.11 -10.89 -15.98
CA GLY A 290 -13.88 -11.66 -15.93
C GLY A 290 -12.90 -11.27 -17.04
N ASN A 291 -13.39 -11.13 -18.27
CA ASN A 291 -12.55 -10.73 -19.40
C ASN A 291 -12.01 -9.30 -19.23
N PHE A 292 -12.84 -8.35 -18.78
CA PHE A 292 -12.37 -7.00 -18.47
C PHE A 292 -11.25 -7.00 -17.43
N ILE A 293 -11.44 -7.71 -16.32
CA ILE A 293 -10.41 -7.83 -15.28
C ILE A 293 -9.12 -8.46 -15.85
N LEU A 294 -9.24 -9.56 -16.61
CA LEU A 294 -8.07 -10.23 -17.19
C LEU A 294 -7.30 -9.34 -18.16
N GLU A 295 -7.98 -8.68 -19.09
CA GLU A 295 -7.34 -7.77 -20.05
C GLU A 295 -6.71 -6.56 -19.36
N LEU A 296 -7.37 -6.01 -18.33
CA LEU A 296 -6.79 -4.94 -17.54
C LEU A 296 -5.53 -5.40 -16.77
N LEU A 297 -5.56 -6.58 -16.15
CA LEU A 297 -4.40 -7.13 -15.44
C LEU A 297 -3.22 -7.43 -16.39
N LYS A 298 -3.49 -7.88 -17.62
CA LYS A 298 -2.47 -8.03 -18.67
C LYS A 298 -1.89 -6.68 -19.07
N TYR A 299 -2.75 -5.68 -19.28
CA TYR A 299 -2.32 -4.32 -19.63
C TYR A 299 -1.42 -3.71 -18.55
N LEU A 300 -1.75 -3.95 -17.28
CA LEU A 300 -0.94 -3.58 -16.11
C LEU A 300 0.32 -4.45 -15.92
N LYS A 301 0.55 -5.45 -16.78
CA LYS A 301 1.66 -6.40 -16.72
C LYS A 301 1.74 -7.16 -15.39
N LEU A 302 0.60 -7.36 -14.75
CA LEU A 302 0.50 -8.11 -13.49
C LEU A 302 0.38 -9.62 -13.74
N ILE A 303 -0.04 -10.01 -14.94
CA ILE A 303 -0.17 -11.39 -15.39
C ILE A 303 0.34 -11.54 -16.82
N ASP A 304 0.89 -12.72 -17.17
CA ASP A 304 1.43 -13.00 -18.51
C ASP A 304 0.31 -13.13 -19.56
N GLU A 305 0.48 -12.55 -20.74
CA GLU A 305 -0.54 -12.58 -21.82
C GLU A 305 -0.87 -14.01 -22.28
N ASP A 306 0.12 -14.90 -22.36
CA ASP A 306 0.01 -16.24 -22.94
C ASP A 306 -0.20 -17.37 -21.92
N SER A 307 -0.32 -17.05 -20.63
CA SER A 307 -0.43 -18.10 -19.61
C SER A 307 -1.80 -18.79 -19.66
N PRO A 308 -1.86 -20.14 -19.82
CA PRO A 308 -3.11 -20.87 -19.82
C PRO A 308 -3.81 -20.88 -18.46
N LYS A 309 -3.18 -20.34 -17.42
CA LYS A 309 -3.78 -20.15 -16.08
C LYS A 309 -4.59 -18.86 -15.98
N ASN A 310 -4.43 -17.94 -16.93
CA ASN A 310 -5.10 -16.64 -16.93
C ASN A 310 -6.45 -16.74 -17.64
N ASP A 311 -7.31 -17.60 -17.12
CA ASP A 311 -8.66 -17.84 -17.61
C ASP A 311 -9.72 -17.46 -16.56
N ILE A 312 -10.97 -17.34 -17.02
CA ILE A 312 -12.10 -16.92 -16.19
C ILE A 312 -12.39 -17.91 -15.06
N LEU A 313 -12.18 -19.21 -15.26
CA LEU A 313 -12.44 -20.23 -14.22
C LEU A 313 -11.46 -20.08 -13.06
N ASN A 314 -10.18 -19.86 -13.38
CA ASN A 314 -9.14 -19.58 -12.41
C ASN A 314 -9.37 -18.23 -11.72
N LEU A 315 -9.72 -17.17 -12.44
CA LEU A 315 -10.07 -15.88 -11.84
C LEU A 315 -11.25 -16.01 -10.85
N ARG A 316 -12.32 -16.71 -11.23
CA ARG A 316 -13.45 -17.01 -10.33
C ARG A 316 -13.04 -17.80 -9.11
N ALA A 317 -12.11 -18.75 -9.24
CA ALA A 317 -11.59 -19.51 -8.12
C ALA A 317 -10.76 -18.63 -7.18
N THR A 318 -9.93 -17.75 -7.72
CA THR A 318 -9.13 -16.77 -6.97
C THR A 318 -10.04 -15.82 -6.19
N ILE A 319 -11.00 -15.16 -6.82
CA ILE A 319 -11.92 -14.23 -6.15
C ILE A 319 -12.70 -14.94 -5.03
N ARG A 320 -13.25 -16.14 -5.28
CA ARG A 320 -13.93 -16.92 -4.24
C ARG A 320 -13.02 -17.28 -3.07
N ASN A 321 -11.75 -17.57 -3.34
CA ASN A 321 -10.77 -17.85 -2.30
C ASN A 321 -10.49 -16.59 -1.46
N LEU A 322 -10.24 -15.45 -2.11
CA LEU A 322 -10.01 -14.17 -1.44
C LEU A 322 -11.20 -13.76 -0.56
N GLN A 323 -12.42 -13.91 -1.06
CA GLN A 323 -13.66 -13.67 -0.30
C GLN A 323 -13.82 -14.62 0.88
N LYS A 324 -13.56 -15.93 0.69
CA LYS A 324 -13.66 -16.94 1.75
C LYS A 324 -12.73 -16.64 2.93
N TYR A 325 -11.56 -16.08 2.66
CA TYR A 325 -10.59 -15.70 3.69
C TYR A 325 -10.70 -14.23 4.11
N GLU A 326 -11.77 -13.53 3.71
CA GLU A 326 -12.05 -12.14 4.07
C GLU A 326 -10.84 -11.22 3.82
N VAL A 327 -10.11 -11.49 2.74
CA VAL A 327 -8.94 -10.69 2.36
C VAL A 327 -9.39 -9.26 2.08
N ARG A 328 -8.70 -8.30 2.69
CA ARG A 328 -8.89 -6.88 2.40
C ARG A 328 -7.75 -6.37 1.53
N PRO A 329 -8.04 -5.55 0.51
CA PRO A 329 -7.02 -4.85 -0.26
C PRO A 329 -6.09 -4.08 0.67
N ASN A 330 -4.79 -4.24 0.48
CA ASN A 330 -3.77 -3.47 1.18
C ASN A 330 -2.63 -3.16 0.24
N TRP A 331 -2.31 -1.87 0.13
CA TRP A 331 -1.25 -1.34 -0.71
C TRP A 331 0.03 -1.06 0.05
N TRP A 332 -0.08 -0.76 1.33
CA TRP A 332 1.05 -0.30 2.13
C TRP A 332 2.05 -1.42 2.34
N LYS A 333 3.30 -1.15 1.97
CA LYS A 333 4.47 -1.94 2.38
C LYS A 333 5.09 -1.34 3.62
N ILE A 334 4.27 -1.01 4.62
CA ILE A 334 4.78 -0.54 5.90
C ILE A 334 5.54 -1.71 6.56
N PRO A 335 6.83 -1.54 6.84
CA PRO A 335 7.63 -2.56 7.47
C PRO A 335 7.13 -2.77 8.89
N MET A 336 7.12 -4.01 9.34
CA MET A 336 6.68 -4.36 10.67
C MET A 336 7.72 -3.90 11.69
N CYS A 337 7.58 -2.67 12.18
CA CYS A 337 8.46 -2.09 13.17
C CYS A 337 8.11 -2.59 14.59
N LYS A 338 8.36 -3.87 14.87
CA LYS A 338 8.20 -4.43 16.21
C LYS A 338 9.23 -3.83 17.16
N MET A 339 8.76 -3.05 18.12
CA MET A 339 9.56 -2.58 19.26
C MET A 339 9.39 -3.52 20.44
N SER A 340 10.37 -3.53 21.34
CA SER A 340 10.15 -4.12 22.66
C SER A 340 9.36 -3.15 23.54
N PRO A 341 8.30 -3.57 24.24
CA PRO A 341 7.69 -2.79 25.30
C PRO A 341 8.67 -2.46 26.44
N ASN A 342 9.77 -3.22 26.57
CA ASN A 342 10.77 -3.07 27.63
C ASN A 342 12.07 -2.38 27.18
N ASN A 343 12.12 -1.93 25.92
CA ASN A 343 13.24 -1.14 25.40
C ASN A 343 12.67 0.07 24.61
N PRO A 344 12.27 1.15 25.30
CA PRO A 344 11.83 2.36 24.63
C PRO A 344 13.01 2.92 23.87
N VAL A 345 12.96 2.88 22.54
CA VAL A 345 13.81 3.77 21.74
C VAL A 345 13.18 5.14 21.91
N GLU A 346 13.73 5.98 22.79
CA GLU A 346 13.20 7.31 23.16
C GLU A 346 13.09 8.29 21.96
N HIS A 347 13.44 7.89 20.75
CA HIS A 347 13.57 8.81 19.60
C HIS A 347 12.73 8.42 18.37
N LEU A 348 11.94 7.36 18.43
CA LEU A 348 11.04 6.99 17.35
C LEU A 348 9.61 7.38 17.74
N LYS A 349 9.23 8.61 17.39
CA LYS A 349 7.82 8.95 17.25
C LYS A 349 7.28 8.07 16.12
N SER A 350 6.38 7.14 16.43
CA SER A 350 5.53 6.57 15.39
C SER A 350 4.69 7.72 14.86
N TYR A 351 4.98 8.17 13.64
CA TYR A 351 4.11 9.09 12.93
C TYR A 351 2.99 8.28 12.27
N TRP A 352 2.13 7.72 13.11
CA TRP A 352 0.86 7.11 12.74
C TRP A 352 -0.18 7.55 13.77
#